data_AF-A0A7V5LI24-F1
#
_entry.id   AF-A0A7V5LI24-F1
#
_cell.length_a   1.000
_cell.length_b   1.000
_cell.length_c   1.000
_cell.angle_alpha   90.00
_cell.angle_beta   90.00
_cell.angle_gamma   90.00
#
_symmetry.space_group_name_H-M   'P 1'
#
loop_
_entity.id
_entity.type
_entity.pdbx_description
1 polymer ?
#
loop_
_entity_poly.entity_id
_entity_poly.type
_entity_poly.pdbx_seq_one_letter_code
_entity_poly.pdbx_strand_id
1 'polypeptide(L)'
;MDYIIPYLKSLGIRIAGKAICEIGSAEGGVLFAFAQESAEVCLATDIAESRLQAGKRIADEFAFNIDFQRHDILNDPIPPNWQGKFDLVLLRDVIEHLDNPSLALQHISELLNDDGYLYVTFPPYYSPFGGHQHQLGNFASKIPYIHWLPRKLFYLVIKNGRPADA
;
A
#
# COMPACT_ATOMS: atom_id res chain seq x y z
N MET A 1 -12.18 -4.50 5.13
CA MET A 1 -12.62 -3.10 4.89
C MET A 1 -13.18 -2.46 6.13
N ASP A 2 -13.79 -3.24 7.02
CA ASP A 2 -14.51 -2.83 8.23
C ASP A 2 -13.71 -2.01 9.27
N TYR A 3 -12.48 -1.60 8.93
CA TYR A 3 -11.61 -0.83 9.81
C TYR A 3 -11.13 0.49 9.20
N ILE A 4 -10.73 0.55 7.91
CA ILE A 4 -10.10 1.77 7.34
C ILE A 4 -11.09 2.93 7.26
N ILE A 5 -12.19 2.76 6.50
CA ILE A 5 -13.18 3.82 6.32
C ILE A 5 -13.83 4.21 7.66
N PRO A 6 -14.25 3.27 8.53
CA PRO A 6 -14.75 3.62 9.87
C PRO A 6 -13.73 4.38 10.72
N TYR A 7 -12.45 4.00 10.68
CA TYR A 7 -11.37 4.71 11.37
C TYR A 7 -11.20 6.13 10.84
N LEU A 8 -11.11 6.32 9.53
CA LEU A 8 -11.02 7.65 8.90
C LEU A 8 -12.23 8.52 9.28
N LYS A 9 -13.45 7.97 9.23
CA LYS A 9 -14.67 8.65 9.67
C LYS A 9 -14.62 9.05 11.14
N SER A 10 -14.06 8.20 12.01
CA SER A 10 -13.89 8.49 13.45
C SER A 10 -12.93 9.66 13.71
N LEU A 11 -11.99 9.92 12.80
CA LEU A 11 -11.10 11.08 12.81
C LEU A 11 -11.74 12.33 12.17
N GLY A 12 -12.99 12.24 11.71
CA GLY A 12 -13.68 13.34 11.02
C GLY A 12 -13.36 13.45 9.53
N ILE A 13 -12.65 12.49 8.94
CA ILE A 13 -12.32 12.47 7.51
C ILE A 13 -13.53 11.94 6.73
N ARG A 14 -14.10 12.80 5.88
CA ARG A 14 -15.20 12.44 4.97
C ARG A 14 -14.65 11.79 3.70
N ILE A 15 -15.33 10.76 3.19
CA ILE A 15 -14.96 10.06 1.96
C ILE A 15 -15.75 10.55 0.74
N ALA A 16 -17.06 10.74 0.90
CA ALA A 16 -17.92 11.15 -0.20
C ALA A 16 -17.49 12.51 -0.78
N GLY A 17 -17.25 12.54 -2.10
CA GLY A 17 -16.79 13.72 -2.82
C GLY A 17 -15.28 13.99 -2.72
N LYS A 18 -14.48 13.02 -2.27
CA LYS A 18 -13.02 13.18 -2.15
C LYS A 18 -12.25 12.55 -3.30
N ALA A 19 -11.08 13.11 -3.59
CA ALA A 19 -10.10 12.52 -4.48
C ALA A 19 -9.11 11.67 -3.68
N ILE A 20 -9.02 10.38 -4.04
CA ILE A 20 -8.30 9.36 -3.29
C ILE A 20 -7.33 8.64 -4.22
N CYS A 21 -6.07 8.52 -3.78
CA CYS A 21 -5.04 7.76 -4.47
C CYS A 21 -4.60 6.59 -3.58
N GLU A 22 -4.39 5.42 -4.15
CA GLU A 22 -3.73 4.30 -3.49
C GLU A 22 -2.44 3.94 -4.23
N ILE A 23 -1.33 3.91 -3.50
CA ILE A 23 -0.01 3.53 -4.00
C ILE A 23 0.27 2.09 -3.56
N GLY A 24 0.70 1.25 -4.51
CA GLY A 24 0.82 -0.19 -4.28
C GLY A 24 -0.56 -0.85 -4.15
N SER A 25 -1.50 -0.40 -4.98
CA SER A 25 -2.91 -0.78 -4.93
C SER A 25 -3.19 -2.23 -5.31
N ALA A 26 -2.24 -2.93 -5.94
CA ALA A 26 -2.42 -4.26 -6.48
C ALA A 26 -3.67 -4.34 -7.41
N GLU A 27 -4.71 -5.08 -7.01
CA GLU A 27 -5.97 -5.17 -7.74
C GLU A 27 -6.97 -4.04 -7.40
N GLY A 28 -6.59 -3.04 -6.60
CA GLY A 28 -7.44 -1.88 -6.24
C GLY A 28 -8.59 -2.22 -5.29
N GLY A 29 -8.53 -3.38 -4.64
CA GLY A 29 -9.62 -3.89 -3.80
C GLY A 29 -10.10 -2.90 -2.75
N VAL A 30 -9.18 -2.11 -2.19
CA VAL A 30 -9.41 -1.09 -1.16
C VAL A 30 -10.19 0.09 -1.72
N LEU A 31 -9.76 0.59 -2.88
CA LEU A 31 -10.44 1.67 -3.57
C LEU A 31 -11.86 1.30 -3.99
N PHE A 32 -12.20 0.03 -4.19
CA PHE A 32 -13.61 -0.36 -4.40
C PHE A 32 -14.52 0.08 -3.26
N ALA A 33 -14.11 -0.05 -1.99
CA ALA A 33 -14.94 0.42 -0.88
C ALA A 33 -14.99 1.96 -0.80
N PHE A 34 -13.92 2.65 -1.16
CA PHE A 34 -13.94 4.11 -1.24
C PHE A 34 -14.85 4.61 -2.36
N ALA A 35 -14.86 3.94 -3.51
CA ALA A 35 -15.79 4.19 -4.60
C ALA A 35 -17.25 3.95 -4.16
N GLN A 36 -17.51 2.87 -3.40
CA GLN A 36 -18.83 2.61 -2.80
C GLN A 36 -19.28 3.69 -1.81
N GLU A 37 -18.33 4.34 -1.13
CA GLU A 37 -18.56 5.48 -0.25
C GLU A 37 -18.63 6.82 -0.99
N SER A 38 -18.83 6.78 -2.32
CA SER A 38 -18.99 7.94 -3.20
C SER A 38 -17.78 8.87 -3.24
N ALA A 39 -16.56 8.32 -3.12
CA ALA A 39 -15.35 9.07 -3.49
C ALA A 39 -15.46 9.54 -4.95
N GLU A 40 -15.08 10.79 -5.23
CA GLU A 40 -15.25 11.42 -6.54
C GLU A 40 -14.20 10.95 -7.55
N VAL A 41 -12.95 10.86 -7.09
CA VAL A 41 -11.82 10.39 -7.89
C VAL A 41 -11.15 9.26 -7.13
N CYS A 42 -10.96 8.12 -7.78
CA CYS A 42 -10.18 7.01 -7.25
C CYS A 42 -9.08 6.67 -8.24
N LEU A 43 -7.82 6.82 -7.82
CA LEU A 43 -6.64 6.44 -8.61
C LEU A 43 -5.91 5.29 -7.91
N ALA A 44 -5.84 4.15 -8.58
CA ALA A 44 -5.07 2.98 -8.19
C ALA A 44 -3.72 2.99 -8.93
N THR A 45 -2.61 3.05 -8.20
CA THR A 45 -1.27 2.92 -8.78
C THR A 45 -0.52 1.72 -8.24
N ASP A 46 0.25 1.06 -9.10
CA ASP A 46 1.14 -0.06 -8.75
C ASP A 46 2.23 -0.19 -9.81
N ILE A 47 3.34 -0.86 -9.49
CA ILE A 47 4.37 -1.23 -10.47
C ILE A 47 4.00 -2.49 -11.25
N ALA A 48 3.16 -3.36 -10.67
CA ALA A 48 2.76 -4.64 -11.22
C ALA A 48 1.53 -4.49 -12.13
N GLU A 49 1.79 -4.20 -13.41
CA GLU A 49 0.75 -4.02 -14.45
C GLU A 49 -0.28 -5.16 -14.48
N SER A 50 0.15 -6.42 -14.29
CA SER A 50 -0.74 -7.58 -14.31
C SER A 50 -1.84 -7.51 -13.23
N ARG A 51 -1.53 -6.95 -12.05
CA ARG A 51 -2.47 -6.79 -10.94
C ARG A 51 -3.44 -5.64 -11.22
N LEU A 52 -2.94 -4.52 -11.75
CA LEU A 52 -3.78 -3.41 -12.21
C LEU A 52 -4.79 -3.85 -13.27
N GLN A 53 -4.36 -4.67 -14.24
CA GLN A 53 -5.26 -5.20 -15.27
C GLN A 53 -6.33 -6.15 -14.69
N ALA A 54 -5.99 -6.93 -13.66
CA ALA A 54 -6.98 -7.75 -12.96
C ALA A 54 -7.99 -6.88 -12.19
N GLY A 55 -7.50 -5.86 -11.46
CA GLY A 55 -8.32 -4.88 -10.76
C GLY A 55 -9.27 -4.13 -11.70
N LYS A 56 -8.78 -3.69 -12.85
CA LYS A 56 -9.58 -3.03 -13.88
C LYS A 56 -10.74 -3.90 -14.37
N ARG A 57 -10.51 -5.19 -14.64
CA ARG A 57 -11.59 -6.12 -15.05
C ARG A 57 -12.68 -6.23 -13.98
N ILE A 58 -12.28 -6.29 -12.71
CA ILE A 58 -13.22 -6.31 -11.58
C ILE A 58 -13.97 -4.98 -11.50
N ALA A 59 -13.28 -3.85 -11.62
CA ALA A 59 -13.89 -2.52 -11.62
C ALA A 59 -14.95 -2.38 -12.72
N ASP A 60 -14.63 -2.83 -13.94
CA ASP A 60 -15.54 -2.80 -15.09
C ASP A 60 -16.76 -3.71 -14.86
N GLU A 61 -16.58 -4.90 -14.30
CA GLU A 61 -17.66 -5.84 -13.99
C GLU A 61 -18.67 -5.28 -12.98
N PHE A 62 -18.18 -4.54 -11.98
CA PHE A 62 -19.01 -3.94 -10.92
C PHE A 62 -19.32 -2.46 -11.15
N ALA A 63 -18.95 -1.90 -12.31
CA ALA A 63 -19.10 -0.50 -12.68
C ALA A 63 -18.51 0.50 -11.65
N PHE A 64 -17.38 0.15 -11.04
CA PHE A 64 -16.61 1.07 -10.20
C PHE A 64 -15.79 2.02 -11.06
N ASN A 65 -15.94 3.34 -10.83
CA ASN A 65 -15.14 4.35 -11.49
C ASN A 65 -13.79 4.51 -10.78
N ILE A 66 -12.82 3.67 -11.14
CA ILE A 66 -11.45 3.72 -10.64
C ILE A 66 -10.49 3.78 -11.82
N ASP A 67 -9.59 4.76 -11.80
CA ASP A 67 -8.50 4.86 -12.75
C ASP A 67 -7.33 3.99 -12.28
N PHE A 68 -6.85 3.09 -13.13
CA PHE A 68 -5.72 2.21 -12.84
C PHE A 68 -4.53 2.63 -13.70
N GLN A 69 -3.44 3.04 -13.07
CA GLN A 69 -2.24 3.49 -13.77
C GLN A 69 -0.97 2.88 -13.19
N ARG A 70 -0.10 2.35 -14.06
CA ARG A 70 1.22 1.93 -13.63
C ARG A 70 2.04 3.15 -13.24
N HIS A 71 2.58 3.13 -12.03
CA HIS A 71 3.48 4.17 -11.56
C HIS A 71 4.44 3.61 -10.51
N ASP A 72 5.72 3.93 -10.66
CA ASP A 72 6.75 3.70 -9.66
C ASP A 72 6.99 4.99 -8.88
N ILE A 73 6.52 5.02 -7.63
CA ILE A 73 6.60 6.21 -6.77
C ILE A 73 8.04 6.66 -6.49
N LEU A 74 9.06 5.83 -6.71
CA LEU A 74 10.47 6.21 -6.51
C LEU A 74 11.10 6.73 -7.79
N ASN A 75 10.77 6.14 -8.93
CA ASN A 75 11.54 6.30 -10.16
C ASN A 75 10.82 7.09 -11.25
N ASP A 76 9.49 7.09 -11.25
CA ASP A 76 8.70 7.82 -12.23
C ASP A 76 8.43 9.25 -11.74
N PRO A 77 8.42 10.25 -12.64
CA PRO A 77 8.03 11.60 -12.27
C PRO A 77 6.54 11.69 -11.94
N ILE A 78 6.17 12.51 -10.97
CA ILE A 78 4.76 12.76 -10.63
C ILE A 78 4.07 13.50 -11.80
N PRO A 79 3.02 12.92 -12.41
CA PRO A 79 2.27 13.57 -13.47
C PRO A 79 1.70 14.94 -13.04
N PRO A 80 1.79 16.00 -13.86
CA PRO A 80 1.32 17.33 -13.49
C PRO A 80 -0.16 17.40 -13.06
N ASN A 81 -1.00 16.54 -13.64
CA ASN A 81 -2.42 16.44 -13.30
C ASN A 81 -2.70 15.64 -12.02
N TRP A 82 -1.68 15.13 -11.34
CA TRP A 82 -1.77 14.47 -10.03
C TRP A 82 -1.26 15.37 -8.90
N GLN A 83 -0.45 16.38 -9.21
CA GLN A 83 0.13 17.28 -8.23
C GLN A 83 -0.96 18.08 -7.51
N GLY A 84 -0.94 18.07 -6.17
CA GLY A 84 -1.91 18.80 -5.35
C GLY A 84 -3.35 18.34 -5.50
N LYS A 85 -3.60 17.12 -6.00
CA LYS A 85 -4.95 16.68 -6.40
C LYS A 85 -5.71 15.93 -5.31
N PHE A 86 -5.01 15.19 -4.47
CA PHE A 86 -5.64 14.18 -3.62
C PHE A 86 -5.89 14.68 -2.20
N ASP A 87 -7.09 14.43 -1.70
CA ASP A 87 -7.48 14.66 -0.30
C ASP A 87 -6.97 13.54 0.62
N LEU A 88 -6.76 12.34 0.05
CA LEU A 88 -6.28 11.18 0.77
C LEU A 88 -5.38 10.34 -0.13
N VAL A 89 -4.17 10.08 0.33
CA VAL A 89 -3.28 9.07 -0.27
C VAL A 89 -3.17 7.90 0.70
N LEU A 90 -3.39 6.68 0.20
CA LEU A 90 -3.23 5.43 0.93
C LEU A 90 -1.88 4.81 0.57
N LEU A 91 -1.07 4.49 1.58
CA LEU A 91 0.20 3.79 1.45
C LEU A 91 0.19 2.59 2.43
N ARG A 92 -0.38 1.48 1.99
CA ARG A 92 -0.58 0.32 2.86
C ARG A 92 0.34 -0.83 2.51
N ASP A 93 1.08 -1.30 3.50
CA ASP A 93 1.94 -2.48 3.40
C ASP A 93 2.91 -2.36 2.19
N VAL A 94 3.41 -1.13 1.99
CA VAL A 94 4.29 -0.73 0.87
C VAL A 94 5.57 -0.10 1.41
N ILE A 95 5.47 0.78 2.41
CA ILE A 95 6.59 1.61 2.87
C ILE A 95 7.79 0.78 3.34
N GLU A 96 7.55 -0.40 3.90
CA GLU A 96 8.55 -1.35 4.37
C GLU A 96 9.33 -2.05 3.25
N HIS A 97 8.79 -2.03 2.03
CA HIS A 97 9.37 -2.64 0.83
C HIS A 97 10.13 -1.63 -0.04
N LEU A 98 10.03 -0.33 0.26
CA LEU A 98 10.70 0.72 -0.51
C LEU A 98 12.17 0.85 -0.12
N ASP A 99 13.05 0.89 -1.13
CA ASP A 99 14.49 1.13 -0.92
C ASP A 99 14.78 2.50 -0.29
N ASN A 100 13.94 3.50 -0.60
CA ASN A 100 14.06 4.85 -0.06
C ASN A 100 12.68 5.41 0.37
N PRO A 101 12.21 5.06 1.58
CA PRO A 101 10.92 5.55 2.09
C PRO A 101 10.84 7.07 2.20
N SER A 102 11.97 7.74 2.46
CA SER A 102 11.99 9.21 2.60
C SER A 102 11.72 9.90 1.27
N LEU A 103 12.31 9.41 0.18
CA LEU A 103 12.04 9.93 -1.17
C LEU A 103 10.60 9.66 -1.59
N ALA A 104 10.07 8.47 -1.31
CA ALA A 104 8.67 8.18 -1.60
C ALA A 104 7.73 9.11 -0.85
N LEU A 105 7.98 9.40 0.43
CA LEU A 105 7.18 10.36 1.20
C LEU A 105 7.27 11.78 0.63
N GLN A 106 8.41 12.19 0.05
CA GLN A 106 8.54 13.47 -0.66
C GLN A 106 7.65 13.49 -1.91
N HIS A 107 7.74 12.48 -2.77
CA HIS A 107 6.89 12.40 -3.97
C HIS A 107 5.39 12.29 -3.62
N ILE A 108 5.04 11.56 -2.56
CA ILE A 108 3.67 11.48 -2.05
C ILE A 108 3.16 12.85 -1.60
N SER A 109 4.02 13.67 -0.97
CA SER A 109 3.63 15.02 -0.57
C SER A 109 3.27 15.91 -1.76
N GLU A 110 3.84 15.66 -2.95
CA GLU A 110 3.48 16.38 -4.17
C GLU A 110 2.09 16.00 -4.69
N LEU A 111 1.60 14.79 -4.39
CA LEU A 111 0.26 14.32 -4.77
C LEU A 111 -0.85 14.96 -3.92
N LEU A 112 -0.55 15.26 -2.66
CA LEU A 112 -1.52 15.75 -1.69
C LEU A 112 -1.83 17.23 -1.92
N ASN A 113 -3.11 17.58 -1.78
CA ASN A 113 -3.48 18.98 -1.60
C ASN A 113 -3.08 19.48 -0.19
N ASP A 114 -3.17 20.79 0.05
CA ASP A 114 -2.70 21.42 1.30
C ASP A 114 -3.36 20.86 2.58
N ASP A 115 -4.60 20.39 2.48
CA ASP A 115 -5.39 19.81 3.58
C ASP A 115 -5.45 18.26 3.51
N GLY A 116 -4.60 17.66 2.69
CA GLY A 116 -4.63 16.25 2.35
C GLY A 116 -4.03 15.38 3.44
N TYR A 117 -4.52 14.15 3.53
CA TYR A 117 -4.03 13.16 4.50
C TYR A 117 -3.24 12.05 3.81
N LEU A 118 -2.14 11.65 4.42
CA LEU A 118 -1.48 10.38 4.11
C LEU A 118 -1.87 9.34 5.15
N TYR A 119 -2.48 8.24 4.72
CA TYR A 119 -2.77 7.08 5.55
C TYR A 119 -1.74 5.99 5.29
N VAL A 120 -0.88 5.73 6.28
CA VAL A 120 0.15 4.70 6.19
C VAL A 120 -0.19 3.51 7.09
N THR A 121 -0.10 2.30 6.55
CA THR A 121 -0.06 1.07 7.36
C THR A 121 1.12 0.22 6.95
N PHE A 122 1.63 -0.54 7.90
CA PHE A 122 2.62 -1.58 7.71
C PHE A 122 2.43 -2.59 8.85
N PRO A 123 2.81 -3.86 8.66
CA PRO A 123 2.64 -4.88 9.67
C PRO A 123 3.41 -4.50 10.94
N PRO A 124 2.83 -4.74 12.14
CA PRO A 124 3.52 -4.45 13.39
C PRO A 124 4.79 -5.30 13.48
N TYR A 125 5.96 -4.65 13.41
CA TYR A 125 7.26 -5.30 13.53
C TYR A 125 7.36 -6.16 14.79
N TYR A 126 6.70 -5.74 15.88
CA TYR A 126 6.71 -6.47 17.15
C TYR A 126 5.71 -7.65 17.22
N SER A 127 5.07 -8.03 16.12
CA SER A 127 4.21 -9.22 16.07
C SER A 127 5.03 -10.50 15.91
N PRO A 128 4.45 -11.68 16.23
CA PRO A 128 5.15 -12.96 16.08
C PRO A 128 5.82 -13.16 14.71
N PHE A 129 5.26 -12.61 13.63
CA PHE A 129 5.77 -12.75 12.26
C PHE A 129 6.14 -11.42 11.60
N GLY A 130 6.42 -10.38 12.40
CA GLY A 130 6.68 -9.01 11.92
C GLY A 130 7.94 -8.84 11.08
N GLY A 131 8.84 -9.82 11.06
CA GLY A 131 10.00 -9.86 10.16
C GLY A 131 9.76 -10.59 8.84
N HIS A 132 8.50 -10.84 8.48
CA HIS A 132 8.08 -11.58 7.28
C HIS A 132 8.65 -13.00 7.15
N GLN A 133 9.11 -13.60 8.26
CA GLN A 133 9.77 -14.91 8.20
C GLN A 133 8.87 -16.06 7.72
N HIS A 134 7.55 -15.87 7.74
CA HIS A 134 6.58 -16.85 7.22
C HIS A 134 6.76 -17.14 5.73
N GLN A 135 7.46 -16.27 4.99
CA GLN A 135 7.80 -16.46 3.58
C GLN A 135 8.94 -17.46 3.38
N LEU A 136 9.69 -17.82 4.44
CA LEU A 136 10.82 -18.75 4.32
C LEU A 136 10.36 -20.16 3.89
N GLY A 137 11.13 -20.81 3.03
CA GLY A 137 10.84 -22.17 2.54
C GLY A 137 11.21 -23.31 3.51
N ASN A 138 11.59 -23.00 4.75
CA ASN A 138 12.12 -23.97 5.71
C ASN A 138 11.42 -23.88 7.08
N PHE A 139 11.86 -24.68 8.05
CA PHE A 139 11.24 -24.73 9.38
C PHE A 139 11.27 -23.39 10.14
N ALA A 140 12.21 -22.48 9.82
CA ALA A 140 12.26 -21.16 10.45
C ALA A 140 11.02 -20.31 10.12
N SER A 141 10.25 -20.63 9.07
CA SER A 141 8.99 -19.94 8.76
C SER A 141 7.91 -20.13 9.82
N LYS A 142 8.05 -21.14 10.67
CA LYS A 142 7.09 -21.49 11.73
C LYS A 142 7.48 -20.93 13.10
N ILE A 143 8.66 -20.32 13.22
CA ILE A 143 9.18 -19.85 14.50
C ILE A 143 8.80 -18.37 14.70
N PRO A 144 8.06 -18.02 15.75
CA PRO A 144 7.71 -16.64 16.02
C PRO A 144 8.91 -15.84 16.56
N TYR A 145 8.89 -14.52 16.38
CA TYR A 145 9.83 -13.53 16.92
C TYR A 145 11.31 -13.69 16.51
N ILE A 146 11.64 -14.49 15.49
CA ILE A 146 13.05 -14.71 15.12
C ILE A 146 13.79 -13.43 14.69
N HIS A 147 13.06 -12.42 14.21
CA HIS A 147 13.60 -11.13 13.81
C HIS A 147 14.07 -10.27 15.00
N TRP A 148 13.70 -10.64 16.24
CA TRP A 148 14.24 -10.02 17.45
C TRP A 148 15.59 -10.60 17.90
N LEU A 149 16.03 -11.71 17.30
CA LEU A 149 17.33 -12.28 17.63
C LEU A 149 18.45 -11.29 17.25
N PRO A 150 19.57 -11.27 18.00
CA PRO A 150 20.73 -10.49 17.59
C PRO A 150 21.11 -10.79 16.14
N ARG A 151 21.45 -9.76 15.37
CA ARG A 151 21.65 -9.81 13.91
C ARG A 151 22.35 -11.06 13.39
N LYS A 152 23.44 -11.49 14.05
CA LYS A 152 24.20 -12.69 13.66
C LYS A 152 23.38 -13.98 13.75
N LEU A 153 22.61 -14.13 14.83
CA LEU A 153 21.79 -15.30 15.09
C LEU A 153 20.57 -15.31 14.17
N PHE A 154 19.94 -14.14 13.96
CA PHE A 154 18.87 -14.00 12.98
C PHE A 154 19.31 -14.50 11.59
N TYR A 155 20.43 -13.97 11.08
CA TYR A 155 20.95 -14.40 9.77
C TYR A 155 21.34 -15.87 9.72
N LEU A 156 21.82 -16.46 10.82
CA LEU A 156 22.10 -17.90 10.89
C LEU A 156 20.82 -18.72 10.76
N VAL A 157 19.74 -18.33 11.46
CA VAL A 157 18.44 -19.02 11.47
C VAL A 157 17.78 -18.96 10.09
N ILE A 158 17.83 -17.81 9.41
CA ILE A 158 17.18 -17.65 8.09
C ILE A 158 18.07 -18.07 6.91
N LYS A 159 19.36 -18.39 7.13
CA LYS A 159 20.36 -18.64 6.08
C LYS A 159 19.91 -19.66 5.04
N ASN A 160 19.28 -20.75 5.50
CA ASN A 160 18.83 -21.85 4.67
C ASN A 160 17.34 -21.75 4.32
N GLY A 161 16.73 -20.60 4.58
CA GLY A 161 15.28 -20.41 4.49
C GLY A 161 14.82 -19.48 3.40
N ARG A 162 15.75 -18.86 2.63
CA ARG A 162 15.44 -17.89 1.57
C ARG A 162 14.06 -18.13 0.93
N PRO A 163 13.13 -17.17 1.00
CA PRO A 163 11.89 -17.23 0.25
C PRO A 163 12.17 -17.20 -1.25
N ALA A 164 11.21 -17.70 -2.03
CA ALA A 164 11.17 -17.55 -3.48
C ALA A 164 10.73 -16.12 -3.85
N ASP A 165 11.63 -15.15 -3.74
CA ASP A 165 11.37 -13.81 -4.27
C ASP A 165 11.80 -13.79 -5.73
N ALA A 166 10.84 -14.11 -6.60
CA ALA A 166 10.71 -13.61 -7.96
C ALA A 166 9.35 -12.91 -8.07
#